data_AF-A0A8X6F1M7-F1
#
_entry.id   AF-A0A8X6F1M7-F1
#
_cell.length_a   1.000
_cell.length_b   1.000
_cell.length_c   1.000
_cell.angle_alpha   90.00
_cell.angle_beta   90.00
_cell.angle_gamma   90.00
#
_symmetry.space_group_name_H-M   'P 1'
#
loop_
_entity.id
_entity.type
_entity.pdbx_description
1 polymer ?
#
loop_
_entity_poly.entity_id
_entity_poly.type
_entity_poly.pdbx_seq_one_letter_code
_entity_poly.pdbx_strand_id
1 'polypeptide(L)'
;AEVALTRGVEVLPSINSNSSISKLEKNKNPTVGSPTKTVDTTKGSPKKRKMLRFTGVPRTRPDVSPTRALKPLHNDRINGLAAAKKSTNRILERADHFKTVTQSKKELALLYQHKVIWEQEYMHLQYMEDRLQREIYNHLTIYGQLGADGQLLLADNINFILEIEEEKAFFRENVVDPLWYIREDLKEWVRQHEGLRPLSEAAKLQHYQIKREVKELWAGYKEIAEDLLKEQRELEQQVKEALPHYIAEEKQIAKGVPPELHELYCPDPQLKENLIAELTRLDDSYSNRLRDLDRNCDRQASPGGWNDHDAALFEHILEQYPADLPDRRVLCFDRLKRTFPHKTLGQLMSYETWYQNNRFHKDRRKKCLEDWARERWSWLLRAVTEISQAQQSHAGHQLSRDEALRQKFKCEVLRQR
;
A
#
# COMPACT_ATOMS: atom_id res chain seq x y z
N ALA A 1 -7.06 -7.35 -26.17
CA ALA A 1 -6.27 -8.60 -26.21
C ALA A 1 -5.14 -8.59 -27.25
N GLU A 2 -5.19 -7.77 -28.31
CA GLU A 2 -4.11 -7.69 -29.33
C GLU A 2 -3.22 -6.43 -29.22
N VAL A 3 -3.45 -5.56 -28.24
CA VAL A 3 -2.65 -4.32 -28.00
C VAL A 3 -1.71 -4.46 -26.78
N ALA A 4 -1.82 -5.53 -26.00
CA ALA A 4 -0.97 -5.76 -24.82
C ALA A 4 0.39 -6.41 -25.15
N LEU A 5 0.58 -6.91 -26.38
CA LEU A 5 1.81 -7.60 -26.80
C LEU A 5 2.88 -6.69 -27.43
N THR A 6 2.68 -5.38 -27.48
CA THR A 6 3.64 -4.43 -28.09
C THR A 6 4.15 -3.35 -27.14
N ARG A 7 3.73 -3.32 -25.87
CA ARG A 7 4.26 -2.38 -24.88
C ARG A 7 4.32 -3.02 -23.50
N GLY A 8 5.52 -3.42 -23.09
CA GLY A 8 5.78 -3.88 -21.72
C GLY A 8 6.77 -5.03 -21.62
N VAL A 9 8.00 -4.83 -22.11
CA VAL A 9 9.15 -5.63 -21.66
C VAL A 9 10.02 -4.68 -20.87
N GLU A 10 9.96 -4.78 -19.54
CA GLU A 10 10.83 -4.20 -18.49
C GLU A 10 10.01 -4.26 -17.17
N VAL A 11 10.38 -4.86 -16.04
CA VAL A 11 11.58 -5.50 -15.47
C VAL A 11 11.09 -6.41 -14.32
N LEU A 12 11.73 -7.56 -14.12
CA LEU A 12 11.90 -8.19 -12.80
C LEU A 12 13.40 -8.04 -12.50
N PRO A 13 13.83 -7.51 -11.33
CA PRO A 13 15.25 -7.31 -11.08
C PRO A 13 15.95 -8.63 -10.78
N SER A 14 17.12 -8.78 -11.42
CA SER A 14 18.10 -9.82 -11.16
C SER A 14 18.94 -9.42 -9.93
N ILE A 15 19.18 -10.36 -9.04
CA ILE A 15 20.00 -10.21 -7.84
C ILE A 15 21.45 -10.08 -8.28
N ASN A 16 22.15 -9.03 -7.83
CA ASN A 16 23.61 -9.10 -7.74
C ASN A 16 24.13 -8.28 -6.56
N SER A 17 24.76 -8.98 -5.64
CA SER A 17 25.49 -8.47 -4.49
C SER A 17 26.80 -7.85 -4.96
N ASN A 18 27.04 -6.56 -4.65
CA ASN A 18 28.34 -6.06 -4.18
C ASN A 18 28.30 -4.54 -3.91
N SER A 19 28.90 -4.18 -2.79
CA SER A 19 29.13 -2.84 -2.26
C SER A 19 29.95 -1.93 -3.18
N SER A 20 29.65 -0.61 -3.18
CA SER A 20 30.60 0.43 -2.76
C SER A 20 30.03 1.85 -2.91
N ILE A 21 30.25 2.63 -1.85
CA ILE A 21 29.97 4.06 -1.69
C ILE A 21 30.98 4.89 -2.51
N SER A 22 30.54 5.94 -3.22
CA SER A 22 31.26 7.22 -3.28
C SER A 22 30.40 8.38 -3.82
N LYS A 23 30.62 9.55 -3.22
CA LYS A 23 29.98 10.86 -3.43
C LYS A 23 30.51 11.55 -4.70
N LEU A 24 29.71 12.39 -5.36
CA LEU A 24 30.07 13.80 -5.65
C LEU A 24 28.92 14.64 -6.21
N GLU A 25 28.79 15.85 -5.64
CA GLU A 25 27.95 16.97 -6.10
C GLU A 25 28.48 17.61 -7.41
N LYS A 26 27.59 18.27 -8.18
CA LYS A 26 27.72 19.71 -8.53
C LYS A 26 26.57 20.27 -9.40
N ASN A 27 26.04 21.39 -8.89
CA ASN A 27 25.24 22.47 -9.48
C ASN A 27 25.44 22.81 -10.97
N LYS A 28 24.35 23.28 -11.63
CA LYS A 28 24.22 24.66 -12.17
C LYS A 28 22.85 24.93 -12.86
N ASN A 29 22.19 26.03 -12.44
CA ASN A 29 21.13 26.78 -13.15
C ASN A 29 21.72 27.58 -14.35
N PRO A 30 20.91 28.06 -15.34
CA PRO A 30 20.19 29.36 -15.27
C PRO A 30 18.77 29.37 -15.94
N THR A 31 17.73 30.06 -15.45
CA THR A 31 17.37 31.51 -15.46
C THR A 31 16.61 32.02 -16.71
N VAL A 32 15.30 32.28 -16.51
CA VAL A 32 14.43 33.43 -16.95
C VAL A 32 14.09 33.69 -18.43
N GLY A 33 12.79 33.93 -18.68
CA GLY A 33 12.29 34.78 -19.76
C GLY A 33 10.78 34.68 -20.05
N SER A 34 9.95 35.44 -19.32
CA SER A 34 8.54 35.74 -19.69
C SER A 34 8.47 36.78 -20.83
N PRO A 35 7.34 36.92 -21.56
CA PRO A 35 6.37 37.96 -21.15
C PRO A 35 4.87 37.69 -21.40
N THR A 36 4.07 38.33 -20.54
CA THR A 36 2.73 38.98 -20.67
C THR A 36 2.31 39.42 -22.07
N LYS A 37 1.06 39.68 -22.50
CA LYS A 37 -0.33 39.95 -22.03
C LYS A 37 -1.18 39.93 -23.36
N THR A 38 -2.50 39.74 -23.50
CA THR A 38 -3.64 40.61 -23.14
C THR A 38 -4.94 39.93 -23.63
N VAL A 39 -6.02 40.24 -22.93
CA VAL A 39 -7.45 39.94 -23.11
C VAL A 39 -8.05 40.70 -24.31
N ASP A 40 -9.00 40.14 -25.07
CA ASP A 40 -10.44 40.52 -25.02
C ASP A 40 -11.38 39.80 -26.01
N THR A 41 -12.65 39.89 -25.66
CA THR A 41 -13.86 39.13 -26.07
C THR A 41 -14.64 39.75 -27.23
N THR A 42 -15.46 38.96 -27.97
CA THR A 42 -16.87 39.31 -28.33
C THR A 42 -17.61 38.21 -29.12
N LYS A 43 -18.94 38.20 -28.92
CA LYS A 43 -20.00 37.24 -29.34
C LYS A 43 -20.60 37.56 -30.73
N GLY A 44 -21.33 36.60 -31.32
CA GLY A 44 -22.46 36.92 -32.22
C GLY A 44 -22.86 35.85 -33.26
N SER A 45 -24.06 35.27 -33.11
CA SER A 45 -24.65 34.18 -33.93
C SER A 45 -25.51 34.68 -35.14
N PRO A 46 -26.46 33.93 -35.75
CA PRO A 46 -26.45 33.52 -37.18
C PRO A 46 -27.69 33.99 -37.99
N LYS A 47 -27.83 33.63 -39.29
CA LYS A 47 -29.06 33.52 -40.15
C LYS A 47 -28.63 33.51 -41.64
N LYS A 48 -29.32 32.99 -42.68
CA LYS A 48 -30.51 32.15 -42.91
C LYS A 48 -30.49 31.73 -44.40
N ARG A 49 -31.07 30.57 -44.72
CA ARG A 49 -31.43 30.08 -46.07
C ARG A 49 -32.43 31.01 -46.79
N LYS A 50 -32.35 31.11 -48.13
CA LYS A 50 -33.49 31.36 -49.02
C LYS A 50 -33.44 30.43 -50.24
N MET A 51 -34.57 29.81 -50.52
CA MET A 51 -34.87 29.07 -51.76
C MET A 51 -35.47 30.01 -52.80
N LEU A 52 -35.29 29.73 -54.09
CA LEU A 52 -36.32 29.99 -55.11
C LEU A 52 -36.12 29.04 -56.31
N ARG A 53 -37.18 28.31 -56.66
CA ARG A 53 -37.48 27.73 -57.99
C ARG A 53 -37.98 28.89 -58.89
N PHE A 54 -38.10 28.86 -60.22
CA PHE A 54 -38.73 27.90 -61.13
C PHE A 54 -38.57 28.41 -62.58
N THR A 55 -38.90 27.52 -63.54
CA THR A 55 -39.35 27.69 -64.95
C THR A 55 -38.35 27.38 -66.08
N GLY A 56 -38.81 26.49 -66.98
CA GLY A 56 -38.10 25.97 -68.16
C GLY A 56 -38.57 26.61 -69.48
N VAL A 57 -37.82 26.45 -70.57
CA VAL A 57 -38.04 25.56 -71.76
C VAL A 57 -37.76 26.47 -73.01
N PRO A 58 -37.40 26.05 -74.25
CA PRO A 58 -36.97 24.76 -74.83
C PRO A 58 -35.61 24.79 -75.59
N ARG A 59 -35.21 23.62 -76.10
CA ARG A 59 -34.07 23.33 -77.00
C ARG A 59 -34.27 23.81 -78.44
N THR A 60 -33.19 24.27 -79.07
CA THR A 60 -32.82 23.94 -80.47
C THR A 60 -31.28 23.87 -80.58
N ARG A 61 -30.76 22.83 -81.23
CA ARG A 61 -29.40 22.77 -81.81
C ARG A 61 -29.53 23.17 -83.29
N PRO A 62 -28.51 23.79 -83.89
CA PRO A 62 -27.63 22.95 -84.72
C PRO A 62 -26.14 23.34 -84.71
N ASP A 63 -25.38 22.36 -85.17
CA ASP A 63 -24.10 22.40 -85.90
C ASP A 63 -22.75 22.63 -85.23
N VAL A 64 -21.77 22.00 -85.86
CA VAL A 64 -20.52 21.45 -85.32
C VAL A 64 -19.30 22.30 -85.74
N SER A 65 -18.45 22.60 -84.74
CA SER A 65 -17.01 22.92 -84.78
C SER A 65 -16.55 24.30 -85.32
N PRO A 66 -15.40 24.87 -84.87
CA PRO A 66 -14.32 24.27 -84.08
C PRO A 66 -14.02 24.98 -82.74
N THR A 67 -13.39 24.23 -81.82
CA THR A 67 -12.57 24.68 -80.67
C THR A 67 -12.51 26.19 -80.39
N ARG A 68 -13.56 26.74 -79.77
CA ARG A 68 -13.42 27.99 -79.01
C ARG A 68 -12.82 27.60 -77.67
N ALA A 69 -11.50 27.80 -77.53
CA ALA A 69 -10.79 27.61 -76.28
C ALA A 69 -11.56 28.31 -75.15
N LEU A 70 -12.28 27.53 -74.34
CA LEU A 70 -12.79 27.99 -73.06
C LEU A 70 -11.54 28.37 -72.27
N LYS A 71 -11.35 29.69 -72.04
CA LYS A 71 -10.33 30.15 -71.09
C LYS A 71 -10.51 29.31 -69.83
N PRO A 72 -9.49 28.59 -69.35
CA PRO A 72 -9.63 27.82 -68.13
C PRO A 72 -10.15 28.80 -67.09
N LEU A 73 -11.32 28.52 -66.53
CA LEU A 73 -11.83 29.22 -65.35
C LEU A 73 -10.67 29.16 -64.36
N HIS A 74 -10.02 30.30 -64.14
CA HIS A 74 -8.80 30.43 -63.35
C HIS A 74 -9.15 29.98 -61.93
N ASN A 75 -8.93 28.69 -61.71
CA ASN A 75 -9.31 27.95 -60.52
C ASN A 75 -8.33 28.26 -59.39
N ASP A 76 -7.34 29.10 -59.62
CA ASP A 76 -6.27 29.51 -58.71
C ASP A 76 -6.80 29.96 -57.34
N ARG A 77 -7.97 30.59 -57.28
CA ARG A 77 -8.61 30.93 -56.00
C ARG A 77 -9.16 29.71 -55.26
N ILE A 78 -9.79 28.76 -55.95
CA ILE A 78 -10.34 27.53 -55.34
C ILE A 78 -9.21 26.53 -55.05
N ASN A 79 -8.23 26.38 -55.95
CA ASN A 79 -6.98 25.66 -55.75
C ASN A 79 -6.15 26.25 -54.60
N GLY A 80 -6.09 27.58 -54.49
CA GLY A 80 -5.46 28.29 -53.37
C GLY A 80 -6.19 28.05 -52.05
N LEU A 81 -7.53 28.08 -52.04
CA LEU A 81 -8.34 27.71 -50.87
C LEU A 81 -8.19 26.23 -50.50
N ALA A 82 -8.09 25.33 -51.48
CA ALA A 82 -7.87 23.89 -51.25
C ALA A 82 -6.44 23.61 -50.74
N ALA A 83 -5.44 24.30 -51.26
CA ALA A 83 -4.05 24.23 -50.79
C ALA A 83 -3.91 24.81 -49.38
N ALA A 84 -4.56 25.94 -49.10
CA ALA A 84 -4.63 26.53 -47.76
C ALA A 84 -5.28 25.56 -46.78
N LYS A 85 -6.45 24.97 -47.10
CA LYS A 85 -7.10 23.94 -46.28
C LYS A 85 -6.23 22.70 -46.05
N LYS A 86 -5.54 22.21 -47.09
CA LYS A 86 -4.57 21.10 -46.96
C LYS A 86 -3.41 21.46 -46.03
N SER A 87 -2.91 22.69 -46.10
CA SER A 87 -1.86 23.18 -45.20
C SER A 87 -2.35 23.30 -43.76
N THR A 88 -3.57 23.82 -43.53
CA THR A 88 -4.19 23.93 -42.21
C THR A 88 -4.43 22.55 -41.61
N ASN A 89 -4.93 21.57 -42.39
CA ASN A 89 -5.10 20.19 -41.95
C ASN A 89 -3.76 19.56 -41.56
N ARG A 90 -2.69 19.76 -42.33
CA ARG A 90 -1.34 19.29 -41.96
C ARG A 90 -0.81 19.92 -40.68
N ILE A 91 -1.13 21.18 -40.41
CA ILE A 91 -0.75 21.86 -39.16
C ILE A 91 -1.53 21.25 -37.98
N LEU A 92 -2.84 21.00 -38.14
CA LEU A 92 -3.67 20.34 -37.13
C LEU A 92 -3.20 18.90 -36.85
N GLU A 93 -2.93 18.11 -37.90
CA GLU A 93 -2.38 16.76 -37.79
C GLU A 93 -1.03 16.74 -37.06
N ARG A 94 -0.13 17.69 -37.38
CA ARG A 94 1.15 17.84 -36.66
C ARG A 94 0.94 18.27 -35.20
N ALA A 95 -0.01 19.15 -34.93
CA ALA A 95 -0.33 19.57 -33.57
C ALA A 95 -0.90 18.41 -32.74
N ASP A 96 -1.77 17.59 -33.31
CA ASP A 96 -2.31 16.41 -32.65
C ASP A 96 -1.27 15.30 -32.50
N HIS A 97 -0.39 15.11 -33.48
CA HIS A 97 0.79 14.25 -33.34
C HIS A 97 1.73 14.73 -32.22
N PHE A 98 1.99 16.03 -32.13
CA PHE A 98 2.82 16.59 -31.06
C PHE A 98 2.17 16.40 -29.68
N LYS A 99 0.85 16.60 -29.56
CA LYS A 99 0.09 16.33 -28.32
C LYS A 99 0.19 14.87 -27.91
N THR A 100 -0.04 13.94 -28.84
CA THR A 100 0.02 12.50 -28.56
C THR A 100 1.42 12.04 -28.16
N VAL A 101 2.47 12.51 -28.84
CA VAL A 101 3.86 12.23 -28.46
C VAL A 101 4.18 12.81 -27.07
N THR A 102 3.76 14.05 -26.80
CA THR A 102 3.98 14.68 -25.49
C THR A 102 3.24 13.94 -24.37
N GLN A 103 2.00 13.52 -24.61
CA GLN A 103 1.21 12.72 -23.67
C GLN A 103 1.85 11.34 -23.43
N SER A 104 2.33 10.68 -24.49
CA SER A 104 3.06 9.42 -24.38
C SER A 104 4.35 9.56 -23.57
N LYS A 105 5.09 10.67 -23.73
CA LYS A 105 6.30 10.93 -22.93
C LYS A 105 5.97 11.15 -21.46
N LYS A 106 4.89 11.88 -21.16
CA LYS A 106 4.40 12.06 -19.78
C LYS A 106 4.00 10.74 -19.14
N GLU A 107 3.28 9.90 -19.88
CA GLU A 107 2.88 8.57 -19.44
C GLU A 107 4.09 7.69 -19.14
N LEU A 108 5.10 7.67 -20.02
CA LEU A 108 6.34 6.93 -19.78
C LEU A 108 7.08 7.41 -18.55
N ALA A 109 7.18 8.73 -18.34
CA ALA A 109 7.81 9.30 -17.15
C ALA A 109 7.06 8.90 -15.85
N LEU A 110 5.73 8.88 -15.90
CA LEU A 110 4.89 8.48 -14.77
C LEU A 110 5.05 6.98 -14.45
N LEU A 111 5.05 6.13 -15.48
CA LEU A 111 5.30 4.70 -15.35
C LEU A 111 6.69 4.41 -14.78
N TYR A 112 7.70 5.19 -15.18
CA TYR A 112 9.05 5.06 -14.63
C TYR A 112 9.08 5.39 -13.13
N GLN A 113 8.38 6.45 -12.69
CA GLN A 113 8.28 6.78 -11.26
C GLN A 113 7.60 5.66 -10.48
N HIS A 114 6.48 5.14 -10.99
CA HIS A 114 5.79 4.00 -10.38
C HIS A 114 6.67 2.76 -10.28
N LYS A 115 7.45 2.48 -11.33
CA LYS A 115 8.39 1.35 -11.38
C LYS A 115 9.43 1.44 -10.27
N VAL A 116 10.05 2.61 -10.09
CA VAL A 116 11.04 2.82 -9.02
C VAL A 116 10.42 2.59 -7.63
N ILE A 117 9.21 3.10 -7.40
CA ILE A 117 8.50 2.91 -6.13
C ILE A 117 8.17 1.43 -5.90
N TRP A 118 7.74 0.74 -6.95
CA TRP A 118 7.48 -0.70 -6.91
C TRP A 118 8.72 -1.53 -6.63
N GLU A 119 9.85 -1.18 -7.23
CA GLU A 119 11.13 -1.84 -6.94
C GLU A 119 11.54 -1.63 -5.48
N GLN A 120 11.35 -0.42 -4.93
CA GLN A 120 11.62 -0.15 -3.52
C GLN A 120 10.71 -0.94 -2.58
N GLU A 121 9.40 -0.94 -2.86
CA GLU A 121 8.42 -1.71 -2.07
C GLU A 121 8.72 -3.21 -2.12
N TYR A 122 9.08 -3.73 -3.29
CA TYR A 122 9.46 -5.14 -3.43
C TYR A 122 10.62 -5.50 -2.50
N MET A 123 11.69 -4.70 -2.49
CA MET A 123 12.82 -4.91 -1.60
C MET A 123 12.42 -4.79 -0.12
N HIS A 124 11.51 -3.86 0.20
CA HIS A 124 10.99 -3.70 1.55
C HIS A 124 10.19 -4.93 2.01
N LEU A 125 9.27 -5.41 1.17
CA LEU A 125 8.46 -6.59 1.44
C LEU A 125 9.32 -7.85 1.61
N GLN A 126 10.36 -8.03 0.79
CA GLN A 126 11.32 -9.12 0.96
C GLN A 126 12.04 -9.05 2.31
N TYR A 127 12.48 -7.86 2.70
CA TYR A 127 13.10 -7.66 4.02
C TYR A 127 12.12 -7.96 5.15
N MET A 128 10.87 -7.53 5.03
CA MET A 128 9.82 -7.78 6.02
C MET A 128 9.47 -9.26 6.12
N GLU A 129 9.36 -9.97 4.99
CA GLU A 129 9.15 -11.42 4.93
C GLU A 129 10.26 -12.14 5.69
N ASP A 130 11.52 -11.88 5.34
CA ASP A 130 12.68 -12.52 5.99
C ASP A 130 12.76 -12.21 7.49
N ARG A 131 12.43 -10.97 7.90
CA ARG A 131 12.40 -10.60 9.31
C ARG A 131 11.30 -11.37 10.06
N LEU A 132 10.08 -11.40 9.52
CA LEU A 132 8.94 -12.07 10.14
C LEU A 132 9.13 -13.59 10.17
N GLN A 133 9.69 -14.18 9.13
CA GLN A 133 10.06 -15.60 9.10
C GLN A 133 11.05 -15.93 10.23
N ARG A 134 12.08 -15.10 10.42
CA ARG A 134 13.02 -15.26 11.54
C ARG A 134 12.35 -15.08 12.90
N GLU A 135 11.45 -14.12 13.05
CA GLU A 135 10.68 -13.93 14.28
C GLU A 135 9.80 -15.16 14.59
N ILE A 136 9.10 -15.71 13.59
CA ILE A 136 8.30 -16.93 13.72
C ILE A 136 9.20 -18.11 14.11
N TYR A 137 10.31 -18.32 13.41
CA TYR A 137 11.26 -19.39 13.72
C TYR A 137 11.79 -19.27 15.15
N ASN A 138 12.19 -18.07 15.56
CA ASN A 138 12.63 -17.80 16.93
C ASN A 138 11.51 -18.04 17.94
N HIS A 139 10.28 -17.64 17.64
CA HIS A 139 9.14 -17.89 18.51
C HIS A 139 8.85 -19.38 18.69
N LEU A 140 8.84 -20.14 17.60
CA LEU A 140 8.60 -21.59 17.64
C LEU A 140 9.77 -22.32 18.32
N THR A 141 11.00 -21.86 18.14
CA THR A 141 12.21 -22.50 18.68
C THR A 141 12.49 -22.14 20.15
N ILE A 142 12.28 -20.88 20.55
CA ILE A 142 12.61 -20.35 21.88
C ILE A 142 11.40 -20.40 22.82
N TYR A 143 10.21 -20.10 22.30
CA TYR A 143 8.97 -19.96 23.07
C TYR A 143 7.94 -21.03 22.75
N GLY A 144 8.30 -22.07 21.98
CA GLY A 144 7.49 -23.27 21.82
C GLY A 144 7.07 -23.73 23.21
N GLN A 145 5.79 -23.55 23.53
CA GLN A 145 5.29 -23.77 24.89
C GLN A 145 5.65 -25.21 25.27
N LEU A 146 6.33 -25.42 26.41
CA LEU A 146 6.05 -26.65 27.14
C LEU A 146 4.56 -26.57 27.42
N GLY A 147 3.77 -27.42 26.74
CA GLY A 147 2.35 -27.53 27.05
C GLY A 147 2.18 -27.77 28.55
N ALA A 148 0.98 -27.53 29.09
CA ALA A 148 0.67 -27.82 30.50
C ALA A 148 1.07 -29.26 30.92
N ASP A 149 1.17 -30.17 29.93
CA ASP A 149 1.48 -31.58 30.09
C ASP A 149 2.94 -31.94 29.74
N GLY A 150 3.81 -30.96 29.47
CA GLY A 150 5.24 -31.17 29.19
C GLY A 150 5.55 -31.92 27.88
N GLN A 151 4.60 -32.03 26.97
CA GLN A 151 4.77 -32.75 25.69
C GLN A 151 5.44 -31.90 24.60
N LEU A 152 6.17 -32.61 23.74
CA LEU A 152 7.13 -32.24 22.68
C LEU A 152 6.61 -31.31 21.56
N LEU A 153 5.90 -30.23 21.88
CA LEU A 153 5.40 -29.26 20.88
C LEU A 153 6.52 -28.62 20.04
N LEU A 154 7.74 -28.53 20.57
CA LEU A 154 8.90 -27.98 19.86
C LEU A 154 9.32 -28.86 18.66
N ALA A 155 9.33 -30.18 18.80
CA ALA A 155 9.74 -31.09 17.73
C ALA A 155 8.72 -31.08 16.58
N ASP A 156 7.43 -31.10 16.93
CA ASP A 156 6.34 -31.02 15.95
C ASP A 156 6.33 -29.68 15.21
N ASN A 157 6.60 -28.56 15.90
CA ASN A 157 6.73 -27.25 15.27
C ASN A 157 7.91 -27.19 14.29
N ILE A 158 9.06 -27.78 14.65
CA ILE A 158 10.23 -27.80 13.75
C ILE A 158 9.96 -28.68 12.53
N ASN A 159 9.33 -29.86 12.72
CA ASN A 159 8.94 -30.72 11.59
C ASN A 159 8.00 -29.99 10.64
N PHE A 160 7.00 -29.27 11.17
CA PHE A 160 6.07 -28.49 10.37
C PHE A 160 6.76 -27.37 9.56
N ILE A 161 7.76 -26.68 10.14
CA ILE A 161 8.55 -25.67 9.40
C ILE A 161 9.30 -26.33 8.24
N LEU A 162 9.95 -27.47 8.49
CA LEU A 162 10.72 -28.18 7.47
C LEU A 162 9.84 -28.67 6.32
N GLU A 163 8.64 -29.18 6.62
CA GLU A 163 7.64 -29.58 5.61
C GLU A 163 7.26 -28.39 4.71
N ILE A 164 6.98 -27.21 5.29
CA ILE A 164 6.68 -26.00 4.53
C ILE A 164 7.87 -25.56 3.65
N GLU A 165 9.10 -25.65 4.16
CA GLU A 165 10.29 -25.31 3.38
C GLU A 165 10.50 -26.25 2.19
N GLU A 166 10.25 -27.56 2.39
CA GLU A 166 10.30 -28.57 1.33
C GLU A 166 9.23 -28.30 0.25
N GLU A 167 7.99 -28.05 0.65
CA GLU A 167 6.90 -27.71 -0.28
C GLU A 167 7.20 -26.43 -1.07
N LYS A 168 7.74 -25.39 -0.40
CA LYS A 168 8.15 -24.14 -1.06
C LYS A 168 9.27 -24.36 -2.06
N ALA A 169 10.25 -25.20 -1.74
CA ALA A 169 11.34 -25.56 -2.64
C ALA A 169 10.81 -26.35 -3.85
N PHE A 170 9.97 -27.34 -3.60
CA PHE A 170 9.32 -28.14 -4.64
C PHE A 170 8.49 -27.27 -5.59
N PHE A 171 7.68 -26.34 -5.07
CA PHE A 171 6.90 -25.42 -5.89
C PHE A 171 7.79 -24.51 -6.75
N ARG A 172 8.89 -23.99 -6.18
CA ARG A 172 9.84 -23.16 -6.92
C ARG A 172 10.45 -23.91 -8.09
N GLU A 173 10.96 -25.11 -7.85
CA GLU A 173 11.64 -25.93 -8.85
C GLU A 173 10.69 -26.35 -9.98
N ASN A 174 9.45 -26.72 -9.64
CA ASN A 174 8.51 -27.30 -10.61
C ASN A 174 7.62 -26.28 -11.32
N VAL A 175 7.42 -25.08 -10.74
CA VAL A 175 6.49 -24.08 -11.28
C VAL A 175 7.20 -22.76 -11.61
N VAL A 176 7.97 -22.22 -10.66
CA VAL A 176 8.54 -20.87 -10.81
C VAL A 176 9.73 -20.86 -11.77
N ASP A 177 10.70 -21.74 -11.57
CA ASP A 177 11.93 -21.78 -12.35
C ASP A 177 11.66 -22.09 -13.84
N PRO A 178 10.79 -23.04 -14.22
CA PRO A 178 10.42 -23.28 -15.61
C PRO A 178 9.83 -22.05 -16.31
N LEU A 179 8.99 -21.27 -15.64
CA LEU A 179 8.45 -20.03 -16.20
C LEU A 179 9.54 -19.00 -16.45
N TRP A 180 10.53 -18.94 -15.56
CA TRP A 180 11.67 -18.05 -15.72
C TRP A 180 12.53 -18.46 -16.92
N TYR A 181 12.82 -19.76 -17.08
CA TYR A 181 13.54 -20.27 -18.24
C TYR A 181 12.80 -19.98 -19.56
N ILE A 182 11.49 -20.26 -19.63
CA ILE A 182 10.66 -19.95 -20.80
C ILE A 182 10.72 -18.46 -21.13
N ARG A 183 10.64 -17.58 -20.12
CA ARG A 183 10.72 -16.14 -20.33
C ARG A 183 12.06 -15.74 -20.95
N GLU A 184 13.18 -16.26 -20.46
CA GLU A 184 14.51 -15.94 -20.99
C GLU A 184 14.70 -16.52 -22.39
N ASP A 185 14.24 -17.75 -22.65
CA ASP A 185 14.25 -18.37 -23.97
C ASP A 185 13.44 -17.55 -24.99
N LEU A 186 12.26 -17.07 -24.60
CA LEU A 186 11.43 -16.22 -25.45
C LEU A 186 12.09 -14.86 -25.75
N LYS A 187 12.74 -14.24 -24.77
CA LYS A 187 13.49 -12.99 -24.99
C LYS A 187 14.63 -13.21 -25.98
N GLU A 188 15.38 -14.30 -25.80
CA GLU A 188 16.49 -14.64 -26.69
C GLU A 188 16.00 -14.94 -28.10
N TRP A 189 14.90 -15.70 -28.23
CA TRP A 189 14.25 -15.95 -29.52
C TRP A 189 13.85 -14.63 -30.21
N VAL A 190 13.24 -13.69 -29.47
CA VAL A 190 12.88 -12.37 -30.03
C VAL A 190 14.12 -11.61 -30.48
N ARG A 191 15.17 -11.56 -29.67
CA ARG A 191 16.43 -10.86 -29.97
C ARG A 191 17.10 -11.39 -31.24
N GLN A 192 17.13 -12.71 -31.41
CA GLN A 192 17.70 -13.36 -32.60
C GLN A 192 16.93 -13.04 -33.90
N HIS A 193 15.64 -12.73 -33.78
CA HIS A 193 14.75 -12.55 -34.92
C HIS A 193 14.32 -11.09 -35.15
N GLU A 194 14.74 -10.16 -34.29
CA GLU A 194 14.35 -8.74 -34.36
C GLU A 194 14.86 -8.05 -35.64
N GLY A 195 16.07 -8.40 -36.09
CA GLY A 195 16.69 -7.90 -37.32
C GLY A 195 16.31 -8.65 -38.61
N LEU A 196 15.61 -9.79 -38.50
CA LEU A 196 15.30 -10.69 -39.62
C LEU A 196 13.88 -10.48 -40.14
N ARG A 197 13.37 -9.25 -40.14
CA ARG A 197 12.03 -8.95 -40.69
C ARG A 197 12.11 -8.63 -42.19
N PRO A 198 11.32 -9.31 -43.04
CA PRO A 198 10.30 -10.32 -42.73
C PRO A 198 10.90 -11.70 -42.40
N LEU A 199 10.30 -12.38 -41.41
CA LEU A 199 10.68 -13.73 -40.98
C LEU A 199 10.61 -14.73 -42.13
N SER A 200 11.49 -15.73 -42.13
CA SER A 200 11.41 -16.89 -43.03
C SER A 200 10.15 -17.71 -42.73
N GLU A 201 9.65 -18.47 -43.70
CA GLU A 201 8.42 -19.27 -43.53
C GLU A 201 8.57 -20.34 -42.44
N ALA A 202 9.77 -20.93 -42.31
CA ALA A 202 10.13 -21.82 -41.21
C ALA A 202 10.09 -21.12 -39.84
N ALA A 203 10.64 -19.90 -39.74
CA ALA A 203 10.62 -19.12 -38.50
C ALA A 203 9.21 -18.66 -38.11
N LYS A 204 8.33 -18.39 -39.09
CA LYS A 204 6.91 -18.11 -38.84
C LYS A 204 6.17 -19.31 -38.27
N LEU A 205 6.42 -20.51 -38.80
CA LEU A 205 5.81 -21.74 -38.31
C LEU A 205 6.27 -22.05 -36.87
N GLN A 206 7.56 -21.91 -36.59
CA GLN A 206 8.12 -22.03 -35.23
C GLN A 206 7.52 -20.98 -34.29
N HIS A 207 7.42 -19.72 -34.70
CA HIS A 207 6.77 -18.67 -33.92
C HIS A 207 5.32 -19.03 -33.56
N TYR A 208 4.57 -19.59 -34.51
CA TYR A 208 3.19 -20.04 -34.27
C TYR A 208 3.13 -21.19 -33.25
N GLN A 209 4.02 -22.18 -33.36
CA GLN A 209 4.12 -23.30 -32.42
C GLN A 209 4.45 -22.83 -31.00
N ILE A 210 5.52 -22.03 -30.86
CA ILE A 210 5.93 -21.42 -29.59
C ILE A 210 4.77 -20.63 -28.97
N LYS A 211 4.08 -19.80 -29.77
CA LYS A 211 2.95 -19.01 -29.28
C LYS A 211 1.79 -19.88 -28.79
N ARG A 212 1.54 -21.02 -29.42
CA ARG A 212 0.51 -21.97 -29.00
C ARG A 212 0.89 -22.64 -27.69
N GLU A 213 2.10 -23.18 -27.59
CA GLU A 213 2.60 -23.86 -26.38
C GLU A 213 2.65 -22.90 -25.18
N VAL A 214 3.19 -21.70 -25.37
CA VAL A 214 3.18 -20.65 -24.32
C VAL A 214 1.76 -20.33 -23.87
N LYS A 215 0.78 -20.31 -24.79
CA LYS A 215 -0.61 -20.05 -24.44
C LYS A 215 -1.22 -21.18 -23.60
N GLU A 216 -0.91 -22.43 -23.92
CA GLU A 216 -1.37 -23.61 -23.17
C GLU A 216 -0.73 -23.66 -21.79
N LEU A 217 0.58 -23.46 -21.69
CA LEU A 217 1.31 -23.35 -20.42
C LEU A 217 0.78 -22.21 -19.55
N TRP A 218 0.51 -21.05 -20.17
CA TRP A 218 -0.06 -19.91 -19.47
C TRP A 218 -1.47 -20.16 -18.95
N ALA A 219 -2.25 -21.02 -19.61
CA ALA A 219 -3.56 -21.43 -19.10
C ALA A 219 -3.41 -22.29 -17.85
N GLY A 220 -2.54 -23.31 -17.87
CA GLY A 220 -2.26 -24.13 -16.68
C GLY A 220 -1.70 -23.33 -15.51
N TYR A 221 -0.82 -22.36 -15.77
CA TYR A 221 -0.33 -21.46 -14.73
C TYR A 221 -1.43 -20.62 -14.07
N LYS A 222 -2.39 -20.14 -14.87
CA LYS A 222 -3.53 -19.39 -14.33
C LYS A 222 -4.37 -20.23 -13.39
N GLU A 223 -4.61 -21.49 -13.74
CA GLU A 223 -5.35 -22.42 -12.88
C GLU A 223 -4.62 -22.61 -11.54
N ILE A 224 -3.31 -22.87 -11.58
CA ILE A 224 -2.48 -22.97 -10.36
C ILE A 224 -2.55 -21.68 -9.53
N ALA A 225 -2.44 -20.51 -10.16
CA ALA A 225 -2.49 -19.23 -9.47
C ALA A 225 -3.87 -18.96 -8.85
N GLU A 226 -4.96 -19.37 -9.51
CA GLU A 226 -6.33 -19.26 -8.99
C GLU A 226 -6.55 -20.20 -7.79
N ASP A 227 -6.02 -21.42 -7.85
CA ASP A 227 -6.06 -22.38 -6.74
C ASP A 227 -5.27 -21.88 -5.53
N LEU A 228 -4.04 -21.39 -5.72
CA LEU A 228 -3.24 -20.79 -4.64
C LEU A 228 -3.93 -19.57 -4.02
N LEU A 229 -4.58 -18.72 -4.83
CA LEU A 229 -5.33 -17.58 -4.31
C LEU A 229 -6.56 -18.03 -3.51
N LYS A 230 -7.15 -19.17 -3.85
CA LYS A 230 -8.25 -19.75 -3.08
C LYS A 230 -7.74 -20.30 -1.75
N GLU A 231 -6.67 -21.09 -1.77
CA GLU A 231 -6.03 -21.62 -0.58
C GLU A 231 -5.57 -20.51 0.37
N GLN A 232 -4.92 -19.47 -0.16
CA GLN A 232 -4.53 -18.30 0.62
C GLN A 232 -5.73 -17.68 1.34
N ARG A 233 -6.86 -17.49 0.65
CA ARG A 233 -8.08 -16.91 1.25
C ARG A 233 -8.65 -17.80 2.34
N GLU A 234 -8.63 -19.11 2.15
CA GLU A 234 -9.09 -20.09 3.14
C GLU A 234 -8.19 -20.06 4.39
N LEU A 235 -6.87 -20.01 4.21
CA LEU A 235 -5.91 -19.89 5.31
C LEU A 235 -6.02 -18.55 6.05
N GLU A 236 -6.13 -17.43 5.33
CA GLU A 236 -6.34 -16.11 5.91
C GLU A 236 -7.63 -16.07 6.76
N GLN A 237 -8.69 -16.72 6.30
CA GLN A 237 -9.94 -16.84 7.04
C GLN A 237 -9.76 -17.69 8.32
N GLN A 238 -9.07 -18.84 8.23
CA GLN A 238 -8.75 -19.66 9.41
C GLN A 238 -7.93 -18.89 10.45
N VAL A 239 -6.93 -18.13 10.00
CA VAL A 239 -6.12 -17.26 10.88
C VAL A 239 -7.00 -16.19 11.53
N LYS A 240 -7.89 -15.56 10.77
CA LYS A 240 -8.81 -14.54 11.27
C LYS A 240 -9.80 -15.09 12.31
N GLU A 241 -10.26 -16.33 12.14
CA GLU A 241 -11.14 -17.03 13.09
C GLU A 241 -10.40 -17.45 14.36
N ALA A 242 -9.12 -17.82 14.23
CA ALA A 242 -8.26 -18.13 15.37
C ALA A 242 -7.85 -16.87 16.16
N LEU A 243 -7.68 -15.73 15.49
CA LEU A 243 -7.11 -14.50 16.06
C LEU A 243 -7.75 -14.03 17.39
N PRO A 244 -9.09 -14.02 17.57
CA PRO A 244 -9.71 -13.60 18.83
C PRO A 244 -9.35 -14.48 20.03
N HIS A 245 -8.97 -15.74 19.79
CA HIS A 245 -8.55 -16.66 20.85
C HIS A 245 -7.13 -16.37 21.36
N TYR A 246 -6.29 -15.70 20.55
CA TYR A 246 -4.88 -15.39 20.86
C TYR A 246 -4.63 -13.91 21.15
N ILE A 247 -5.42 -13.01 20.57
CA ILE A 247 -5.36 -11.58 20.80
C ILE A 247 -6.61 -11.21 21.59
N ALA A 248 -6.42 -10.93 22.89
CA ALA A 248 -7.48 -10.38 23.74
C ALA A 248 -8.19 -9.23 23.02
N GLU A 249 -9.52 -9.34 22.90
CA GLU A 249 -10.41 -8.40 22.24
C GLU A 249 -10.01 -6.95 22.50
N GLU A 250 -9.91 -6.18 21.41
CA GLU A 250 -9.90 -4.72 21.35
C GLU A 250 -9.49 -4.03 22.67
N LYS A 251 -8.25 -4.29 23.14
CA LYS A 251 -7.68 -3.92 24.45
C LYS A 251 -8.49 -2.84 25.16
N GLN A 252 -9.50 -3.23 25.93
CA GLN A 252 -10.18 -2.28 26.81
C GLN A 252 -9.26 -2.02 28.00
N ILE A 253 -9.49 -0.92 28.71
CA ILE A 253 -8.77 -0.68 29.96
C ILE A 253 -9.22 -1.73 30.97
N ALA A 254 -8.29 -2.63 31.29
CA ALA A 254 -8.50 -3.66 32.29
C ALA A 254 -8.55 -3.00 33.67
N LYS A 255 -9.77 -2.67 34.11
CA LYS A 255 -10.01 -2.12 35.44
C LYS A 255 -9.78 -3.20 36.49
N GLY A 256 -9.28 -2.76 37.63
CA GLY A 256 -9.17 -3.59 38.82
C GLY A 256 -7.74 -3.66 39.36
N VAL A 257 -7.63 -4.18 40.57
CA VAL A 257 -6.35 -4.34 41.26
C VAL A 257 -5.75 -5.68 40.84
N PRO A 258 -4.48 -5.74 40.39
CA PRO A 258 -3.82 -7.00 40.11
C PRO A 258 -3.81 -7.89 41.36
N PRO A 259 -4.09 -9.21 41.23
CA PRO A 259 -4.16 -10.12 42.37
C PRO A 259 -2.88 -10.09 43.21
N GLU A 260 -1.73 -9.93 42.56
CA GLU A 260 -0.41 -9.85 43.20
C GLU A 260 -0.33 -8.69 44.21
N LEU A 261 -0.98 -7.56 43.90
CA LEU A 261 -1.03 -6.42 44.80
C LEU A 261 -2.05 -6.62 45.93
N HIS A 262 -3.13 -7.37 45.66
CA HIS A 262 -4.13 -7.69 46.67
C HIS A 262 -3.56 -8.63 47.75
N GLU A 263 -2.78 -9.64 47.33
CA GLU A 263 -2.14 -10.61 48.21
C GLU A 263 -0.93 -10.03 48.98
N LEU A 264 -0.33 -8.96 48.47
CA LEU A 264 0.82 -8.33 49.12
C LEU A 264 0.44 -7.76 50.49
N TYR A 265 1.14 -8.21 51.54
CA TYR A 265 1.00 -7.71 52.90
C TYR A 265 1.45 -6.25 52.98
N CYS A 266 0.63 -5.36 53.54
CA CYS A 266 1.02 -3.97 53.80
C CYS A 266 0.81 -3.66 55.28
N PRO A 267 1.87 -3.28 56.04
CA PRO A 267 1.74 -2.93 57.45
C PRO A 267 0.90 -1.67 57.70
N ASP A 268 0.77 -0.80 56.68
CA ASP A 268 -0.07 0.39 56.70
C ASP A 268 -1.28 0.20 55.76
N PRO A 269 -2.48 -0.10 56.30
CA PRO A 269 -3.69 -0.25 55.49
C PRO A 269 -4.05 1.02 54.70
N GLN A 270 -3.78 2.21 55.25
CA GLN A 270 -4.11 3.48 54.60
C GLN A 270 -3.26 3.69 53.35
N LEU A 271 -1.97 3.33 53.40
CA LEU A 271 -1.09 3.34 52.23
C LEU A 271 -1.65 2.44 51.12
N LYS A 272 -2.07 1.21 51.46
CA LYS A 272 -2.63 0.26 50.48
C LYS A 272 -3.93 0.78 49.86
N GLU A 273 -4.83 1.34 50.66
CA GLU A 273 -6.07 1.96 50.18
C GLU A 273 -5.79 3.16 49.26
N ASN A 274 -4.86 4.03 49.62
CA ASN A 274 -4.48 5.19 48.81
C ASN A 274 -3.92 4.76 47.44
N LEU A 275 -3.06 3.74 47.43
CA LEU A 275 -2.52 3.16 46.20
C LEU A 275 -3.65 2.59 45.33
N ILE A 276 -4.55 1.77 45.88
CA ILE A 276 -5.69 1.21 45.14
C ILE A 276 -6.60 2.32 44.57
N ALA A 277 -6.86 3.37 45.35
CA ALA A 277 -7.64 4.51 44.91
C ALA A 277 -6.95 5.26 43.75
N GLU A 278 -5.63 5.42 43.81
CA GLU A 278 -4.85 6.04 42.74
C GLU A 278 -4.90 5.22 41.44
N LEU A 279 -4.72 3.89 41.52
CA LEU A 279 -4.85 3.01 40.36
C LEU A 279 -6.24 3.11 39.73
N THR A 280 -7.28 3.14 40.56
CA THR A 280 -8.67 3.27 40.09
C THR A 280 -8.86 4.60 39.35
N ARG A 281 -8.32 5.70 39.88
CA ARG A 281 -8.36 7.02 39.22
C ARG A 281 -7.59 7.04 37.90
N LEU A 282 -6.45 6.36 37.81
CA LEU A 282 -5.69 6.20 36.58
C LEU A 282 -6.53 5.48 35.52
N ASP A 283 -7.07 4.31 35.86
CA ASP A 283 -7.89 3.50 34.95
C ASP A 283 -9.15 4.25 34.49
N ASP A 284 -9.81 4.97 35.39
CA ASP A 284 -11.00 5.76 35.07
C ASP A 284 -10.68 6.95 34.17
N SER A 285 -9.56 7.64 34.40
CA SER A 285 -9.11 8.77 33.58
C SER A 285 -8.89 8.32 32.14
N TYR A 286 -8.15 7.22 31.94
CA TYR A 286 -7.93 6.66 30.62
C TYR A 286 -9.22 6.08 30.00
N SER A 287 -10.11 5.49 30.80
CA SER A 287 -11.42 4.99 30.34
C SER A 287 -12.31 6.09 29.81
N ASN A 288 -12.32 7.23 30.50
CA ASN A 288 -13.05 8.42 30.04
C ASN A 288 -12.40 9.00 28.79
N ARG A 289 -11.06 9.07 28.73
CA ARG A 289 -10.33 9.53 27.54
C ARG A 289 -10.62 8.68 26.31
N LEU A 290 -10.65 7.35 26.43
CA LEU A 290 -11.06 6.46 25.35
C LEU A 290 -12.51 6.68 24.92
N ARG A 291 -13.43 6.83 25.89
CA ARG A 291 -14.83 7.10 25.60
C ARG A 291 -15.02 8.41 24.85
N ASP A 292 -14.27 9.44 25.22
CA ASP A 292 -14.33 10.74 24.54
C ASP A 292 -13.70 10.69 23.14
N LEU A 293 -12.65 9.90 22.94
CA LEU A 293 -12.14 9.61 21.60
C LEU A 293 -13.21 8.93 20.73
N ASP A 294 -13.85 7.88 21.25
CA ASP A 294 -14.88 7.12 20.53
C ASP A 294 -16.16 7.93 20.24
N ARG A 295 -16.49 8.90 21.12
CA ARG A 295 -17.60 9.84 20.90
C ARG A 295 -17.32 10.82 19.77
N ASN A 296 -16.06 11.25 19.64
CA ASN A 296 -15.62 12.19 18.62
C ASN A 296 -15.29 11.52 17.28
N CYS A 297 -15.32 10.19 17.23
CA CYS A 297 -15.19 9.46 15.98
C CYS A 297 -16.45 9.61 15.14
N ASP A 298 -16.31 10.09 13.90
CA ASP A 298 -17.36 9.98 12.90
C ASP A 298 -17.62 8.48 12.66
N ARG A 299 -18.70 7.93 13.24
CA ARG A 299 -19.15 6.54 13.02
C ARG A 299 -19.75 6.34 11.62
N GLN A 300 -19.43 7.23 10.68
CA GLN A 300 -19.94 7.14 9.32
C GLN A 300 -19.40 5.86 8.70
N ALA A 301 -20.32 5.04 8.17
CA ALA A 301 -19.97 3.88 7.39
C ALA A 301 -19.07 4.30 6.21
N SER A 302 -18.15 3.42 5.84
CA SER A 302 -17.25 3.60 4.70
C SER A 302 -18.01 4.18 3.48
N PRO A 303 -17.61 5.35 2.96
CA PRO A 303 -18.35 6.01 1.90
C PRO A 303 -18.21 5.24 0.58
N GLY A 304 -19.33 4.94 -0.09
CA GLY A 304 -19.31 4.43 -1.46
C GLY A 304 -19.11 2.92 -1.63
N GLY A 305 -19.48 2.13 -0.61
CA GLY A 305 -19.64 0.67 -0.73
C GLY A 305 -18.34 -0.06 -1.08
N TRP A 306 -17.26 0.28 -0.40
CA TRP A 306 -15.99 -0.46 -0.52
C TRP A 306 -16.12 -1.82 0.16
N ASN A 307 -15.70 -2.88 -0.53
CA ASN A 307 -15.50 -4.18 0.10
C ASN A 307 -14.14 -4.21 0.81
N ASP A 308 -13.95 -5.20 1.68
CA ASP A 308 -12.74 -5.32 2.51
C ASP A 308 -11.46 -5.45 1.67
N HIS A 309 -11.53 -6.13 0.51
CA HIS A 309 -10.40 -6.32 -0.38
C HIS A 309 -9.97 -4.99 -1.04
N ASP A 310 -10.91 -4.24 -1.60
CA ASP A 310 -10.66 -2.94 -2.21
C ASP A 310 -10.15 -1.93 -1.16
N ALA A 311 -10.68 -2.00 0.06
CA ALA A 311 -10.23 -1.18 1.19
C ALA A 311 -8.78 -1.49 1.57
N ALA A 312 -8.43 -2.77 1.71
CA ALA A 312 -7.06 -3.21 1.99
C ALA A 312 -6.10 -2.81 0.86
N LEU A 313 -6.52 -2.95 -0.39
CA LEU A 313 -5.73 -2.55 -1.55
C LEU A 313 -5.52 -1.03 -1.62
N PHE A 314 -6.55 -0.24 -1.26
CA PHE A 314 -6.43 1.21 -1.17
C PHE A 314 -5.42 1.62 -0.11
N GLU A 315 -5.51 1.04 1.09
CA GLU A 315 -4.56 1.27 2.19
C GLU A 315 -3.14 0.91 1.78
N HIS A 316 -2.94 -0.30 1.24
CA HIS A 316 -1.64 -0.75 0.78
C HIS A 316 -1.05 0.19 -0.28
N ILE A 317 -1.84 0.63 -1.27
CA ILE A 317 -1.38 1.61 -2.28
C ILE A 317 -0.94 2.92 -1.64
N LEU A 318 -1.57 3.40 -0.56
CA LEU A 318 -1.10 4.62 0.10
C LEU A 318 0.21 4.37 0.84
N GLU A 319 0.39 3.21 1.47
CA GLU A 319 1.59 2.89 2.25
C GLU A 319 2.83 2.70 1.37
N GLN A 320 2.67 2.20 0.15
CA GLN A 320 3.75 2.03 -0.84
C GLN A 320 4.49 3.33 -1.20
N TYR A 321 3.86 4.50 -1.04
CA TYR A 321 4.42 5.77 -1.51
C TYR A 321 4.96 6.56 -0.31
N PRO A 322 6.29 6.78 -0.23
CA PRO A 322 6.93 7.49 0.87
C PRO A 322 6.34 8.89 1.10
N ALA A 323 6.25 9.31 2.35
CA ALA A 323 5.65 10.60 2.73
C ALA A 323 6.43 11.82 2.21
N ASP A 324 7.73 11.67 2.01
CA ASP A 324 8.69 12.67 1.53
C ASP A 324 8.77 12.75 -0.01
N LEU A 325 8.07 11.88 -0.73
CA LEU A 325 8.07 11.84 -2.19
C LEU A 325 7.44 13.11 -2.79
N PRO A 326 8.13 13.82 -3.72
CA PRO A 326 7.53 14.92 -4.47
C PRO A 326 6.30 14.45 -5.24
N ASP A 327 5.24 15.27 -5.27
CA ASP A 327 3.98 14.94 -5.94
C ASP A 327 3.36 13.59 -5.52
N ARG A 328 3.68 13.09 -4.30
CA ARG A 328 3.15 11.83 -3.75
C ARG A 328 1.66 11.65 -4.03
N ARG A 329 0.85 12.67 -3.72
CA ARG A 329 -0.60 12.62 -3.91
C ARG A 329 -0.98 12.40 -5.37
N VAL A 330 -0.28 13.02 -6.32
CA VAL A 330 -0.53 12.85 -7.75
C VAL A 330 -0.25 11.41 -8.16
N LEU A 331 0.88 10.85 -7.72
CA LEU A 331 1.28 9.48 -8.01
C LEU A 331 0.32 8.46 -7.39
N CYS A 332 -0.01 8.61 -6.10
CA CYS A 332 -0.99 7.75 -5.43
C CYS A 332 -2.33 7.78 -6.17
N PHE A 333 -2.87 8.96 -6.51
CA PHE A 333 -4.15 9.04 -7.20
C PHE A 333 -4.12 8.53 -8.64
N ASP A 334 -3.00 8.65 -9.34
CA ASP A 334 -2.82 8.00 -10.63
C ASP A 334 -2.86 6.47 -10.46
N ARG A 335 -2.12 5.92 -9.49
CA ARG A 335 -2.12 4.50 -9.19
C ARG A 335 -3.50 3.98 -8.77
N LEU A 336 -4.20 4.71 -7.90
CA LEU A 336 -5.54 4.39 -7.45
C LEU A 336 -6.53 4.38 -8.62
N LYS A 337 -6.46 5.35 -9.54
CA LYS A 337 -7.33 5.37 -10.73
C LYS A 337 -7.08 4.19 -11.68
N ARG A 338 -5.83 3.77 -11.83
CA ARG A 338 -5.49 2.57 -12.62
C ARG A 338 -6.00 1.30 -11.97
N THR A 339 -5.96 1.23 -10.65
CA THR A 339 -6.37 0.07 -9.86
C THR A 339 -7.90 -0.03 -9.76
N PHE A 340 -8.58 1.11 -9.62
CA PHE A 340 -10.03 1.21 -9.48
C PHE A 340 -10.65 1.97 -10.67
N PRO A 341 -10.61 1.42 -11.90
CA PRO A 341 -11.11 2.13 -13.09
C PRO A 341 -12.62 2.39 -13.05
N HIS A 342 -13.34 1.65 -12.21
CA HIS A 342 -14.79 1.76 -12.00
C HIS A 342 -15.17 2.80 -10.92
N LYS A 343 -14.20 3.34 -10.17
CA LYS A 343 -14.44 4.37 -9.15
C LYS A 343 -14.15 5.76 -9.74
N THR A 344 -15.03 6.71 -9.46
CA THR A 344 -14.82 8.11 -9.84
C THR A 344 -13.77 8.76 -8.95
N LEU A 345 -13.12 9.82 -9.44
CA LEU A 345 -12.18 10.60 -8.63
C LEU A 345 -12.84 11.13 -7.33
N GLY A 346 -14.11 11.55 -7.39
CA GLY A 346 -14.85 12.01 -6.22
C GLY A 346 -15.01 10.92 -5.15
N GLN A 347 -15.29 9.68 -5.56
CA GLN A 347 -15.38 8.54 -4.65
C GLN A 347 -14.02 8.22 -4.00
N LEU A 348 -12.93 8.26 -4.77
CA LEU A 348 -11.58 8.05 -4.24
C LEU A 348 -11.19 9.11 -3.22
N MET A 349 -11.49 10.40 -3.49
CA MET A 349 -11.20 11.49 -2.54
C MET A 349 -12.06 11.43 -1.28
N SER A 350 -13.34 11.07 -1.42
CA SER A 350 -14.24 10.86 -0.28
C SER A 350 -13.76 9.72 0.61
N TYR A 351 -13.29 8.63 0.01
CA TYR A 351 -12.73 7.50 0.75
C TYR A 351 -11.38 7.84 1.37
N GLU A 352 -10.48 8.56 0.67
CA GLU A 352 -9.21 9.06 1.25
C GLU A 352 -9.47 9.86 2.54
N THR A 353 -10.44 10.77 2.50
CA THR A 353 -10.78 11.62 3.65
C THR A 353 -11.30 10.79 4.82
N TRP A 354 -12.22 9.86 4.56
CA TRP A 354 -12.72 8.93 5.57
C TRP A 354 -11.60 8.06 6.14
N TYR A 355 -10.75 7.50 5.27
CA TYR A 355 -9.62 6.64 5.64
C TYR A 355 -8.64 7.39 6.55
N GLN A 356 -8.24 8.62 6.20
CA GLN A 356 -7.36 9.44 7.02
C GLN A 356 -7.95 9.74 8.39
N ASN A 357 -9.24 10.09 8.46
CA ASN A 357 -9.94 10.32 9.73
C ASN A 357 -10.01 9.05 10.59
N ASN A 358 -10.36 7.92 9.98
CA ASN A 358 -10.46 6.63 10.65
C ASN A 358 -9.09 6.14 11.14
N ARG A 359 -8.05 6.25 10.32
CA ARG A 359 -6.66 5.92 10.69
C ARG A 359 -6.20 6.79 11.85
N PHE A 360 -6.40 8.10 11.77
CA PHE A 360 -6.06 9.03 12.85
C PHE A 360 -6.77 8.67 14.17
N HIS A 361 -8.06 8.29 14.09
CA HIS A 361 -8.80 7.82 15.27
C HIS A 361 -8.22 6.53 15.84
N LYS A 362 -7.98 5.51 15.00
CA LYS A 362 -7.36 4.24 15.40
C LYS A 362 -5.99 4.45 16.05
N ASP A 363 -5.14 5.30 15.47
CA ASP A 363 -3.81 5.62 15.98
C ASP A 363 -3.90 6.30 17.35
N ARG A 364 -4.85 7.23 17.54
CA ARG A 364 -5.08 7.88 18.84
C ARG A 364 -5.58 6.90 19.89
N ARG A 365 -6.51 6.01 19.54
CA ARG A 365 -7.03 4.96 20.42
C ARG A 365 -5.89 4.03 20.85
N LYS A 366 -5.10 3.53 19.89
CA LYS A 366 -3.93 2.69 20.13
C LYS A 366 -2.94 3.37 21.06
N LYS A 367 -2.57 4.62 20.78
CA LYS A 367 -1.66 5.39 21.62
C LYS A 367 -2.19 5.58 23.04
N CYS A 368 -3.49 5.87 23.20
CA CYS A 368 -4.13 5.99 24.51
C CYS A 368 -3.98 4.70 25.35
N LEU A 369 -4.12 3.54 24.71
CA LEU A 369 -3.95 2.24 25.35
C LEU A 369 -2.49 1.93 25.68
N GLU A 370 -1.55 2.27 24.79
CA GLU A 370 -0.12 2.13 25.04
C GLU A 370 0.35 3.02 26.19
N ASP A 371 -0.14 4.26 26.25
CA ASP A 371 0.15 5.21 27.33
C ASP A 371 -0.44 4.72 28.66
N TRP A 372 -1.69 4.22 28.66
CA TRP A 372 -2.28 3.58 29.83
C TRP A 372 -1.46 2.38 30.32
N ALA A 373 -1.09 1.46 29.43
CA ALA A 373 -0.32 0.27 29.80
C ALA A 373 1.04 0.63 30.42
N ARG A 374 1.71 1.64 29.85
CA ARG A 374 2.99 2.17 30.34
C ARG A 374 2.85 2.83 31.71
N GLU A 375 1.86 3.70 31.88
CA GLU A 375 1.63 4.38 33.16
C GLU A 375 1.18 3.41 34.24
N ARG A 376 0.30 2.45 33.91
CA ARG A 376 -0.13 1.40 34.83
C ARG A 376 1.05 0.53 35.28
N TRP A 377 1.94 0.16 34.37
CA TRP A 377 3.17 -0.57 34.71
C TRP A 377 4.09 0.24 35.64
N SER A 378 4.30 1.51 35.31
CA SER A 378 5.13 2.42 36.12
C SER A 378 4.54 2.62 37.51
N TRP A 379 3.21 2.73 37.59
CA TRP A 379 2.47 2.81 38.84
C TRP A 379 2.64 1.53 39.67
N LEU A 380 2.52 0.34 39.05
CA LEU A 380 2.67 -0.94 39.75
C LEU A 380 4.07 -1.09 40.37
N LEU A 381 5.11 -0.75 39.61
CA LEU A 381 6.48 -0.80 40.10
C LEU A 381 6.68 0.12 41.31
N ARG A 382 6.10 1.32 41.27
CA ARG A 382 6.14 2.26 42.40
C ARG A 382 5.36 1.73 43.60
N ALA A 383 4.15 1.24 43.41
CA ALA A 383 3.30 0.71 44.49
C ALA A 383 3.98 -0.43 45.24
N VAL A 384 4.58 -1.39 44.53
CA VAL A 384 5.34 -2.49 45.13
C VAL A 384 6.54 -1.97 45.92
N THR A 385 7.23 -0.96 45.40
CA THR A 385 8.39 -0.34 46.07
C THR A 385 7.97 0.37 47.36
N GLU A 386 6.90 1.16 47.34
CA GLU A 386 6.38 1.86 48.52
C GLU A 386 5.90 0.89 49.61
N ILE A 387 5.20 -0.18 49.23
CA ILE A 387 4.79 -1.22 50.18
C ILE A 387 6.02 -1.92 50.78
N SER A 388 7.03 -2.24 49.96
CA SER A 388 8.27 -2.85 50.46
C SER A 388 9.01 -1.93 51.45
N GLN A 389 9.06 -0.63 51.19
CA GLN A 389 9.64 0.35 52.13
C GLN A 389 8.84 0.42 53.44
N ALA A 390 7.51 0.39 53.38
CA ALA A 390 6.65 0.35 54.56
C ALA A 390 6.89 -0.92 55.39
N GLN A 391 7.04 -2.09 54.73
CA GLN A 391 7.40 -3.36 55.38
C GLN A 391 8.76 -3.27 56.09
N GLN A 392 9.79 -2.75 55.41
CA GLN A 392 11.13 -2.60 56.00
C GLN A 392 11.13 -1.66 57.22
N SER A 393 10.43 -0.52 57.10
CA SER A 393 10.27 0.43 58.20
C SER A 393 9.54 -0.21 59.39
N HIS A 394 8.45 -0.93 59.14
CA HIS A 394 7.69 -1.63 60.18
C HIS A 394 8.53 -2.69 60.90
N ALA A 395 9.28 -3.51 60.15
CA ALA A 395 10.18 -4.52 60.72
C ALA A 395 11.27 -3.86 61.59
N GLY A 396 11.87 -2.75 61.13
CA GLY A 396 12.84 -1.99 61.91
C GLY A 396 12.27 -1.44 63.22
N HIS A 397 11.05 -0.92 63.19
CA HIS A 397 10.33 -0.45 64.39
C HIS A 397 9.99 -1.60 65.35
N GLN A 398 9.59 -2.77 64.84
CA GLN A 398 9.35 -3.96 65.67
C GLN A 398 10.63 -4.41 66.38
N LEU A 399 11.75 -4.52 65.66
CA LEU A 399 13.05 -4.88 66.25
C LEU A 399 13.46 -3.91 67.35
N SER A 400 13.34 -2.60 67.09
CA SER A 400 13.66 -1.56 68.09
C SER A 400 12.76 -1.65 69.34
N ARG A 401 11.47 -1.96 69.15
CA ARG A 401 10.52 -2.15 70.25
C ARG A 401 10.86 -3.40 71.08
N ASP A 402 11.21 -4.50 70.42
CA ASP A 402 11.61 -5.74 71.09
C ASP A 402 12.91 -5.58 71.88
N GLU A 403 13.88 -4.86 71.33
CA GLU A 403 15.11 -4.49 72.04
C GLU A 403 14.81 -3.62 73.28
N ALA A 404 13.93 -2.62 73.15
CA ALA A 404 13.52 -1.78 74.27
C ALA A 404 12.82 -2.60 75.38
N LEU A 405 11.97 -3.57 75.01
CA LEU A 405 11.31 -4.47 75.96
C LEU A 405 12.32 -5.39 76.66
N ARG A 406 13.25 -5.99 75.92
CA ARG A 406 14.34 -6.81 76.48
C ARG A 406 15.21 -6.00 77.44
N GLN A 407 15.51 -4.75 77.11
CA GLN A 407 16.31 -3.87 77.98
C GLN A 407 15.54 -3.50 79.25
N LYS A 408 14.24 -3.18 79.16
CA LYS A 408 13.39 -2.94 80.35
C LYS A 408 13.37 -4.15 81.28
N PHE A 409 13.16 -5.35 80.72
CA PHE A 409 13.16 -6.59 81.49
C PHE A 409 14.50 -6.81 82.22
N LYS A 410 15.64 -6.62 81.53
CA LYS A 410 16.96 -6.68 82.16
C LYS A 410 17.10 -5.67 83.30
N CYS A 411 16.66 -4.43 83.11
CA CYS A 411 16.69 -3.40 84.15
C CYS A 411 15.81 -3.75 85.37
N GLU A 412 14.64 -4.35 85.16
CA GLU A 412 13.75 -4.81 86.25
C GLU A 412 14.38 -5.95 87.06
N VAL A 413 14.96 -6.96 86.38
CA VAL A 413 15.67 -8.05 87.05
C VAL A 413 16.85 -7.53 87.88
N LEU A 414 17.57 -6.52 87.36
CA LEU A 414 18.67 -5.88 88.09
C LEU A 414 18.21 -5.03 89.28
N ARG A 415 16.97 -4.51 89.30
CA ARG A 415 16.42 -3.76 90.43
C ARG A 415 15.87 -4.63 91.57
N GLN A 416 15.56 -5.89 91.28
CA GLN A 416 15.04 -6.85 92.27
C GLN A 416 16.15 -7.66 92.97
N ARG A 417 17.40 -7.47 92.56
CA ARG A 417 18.61 -7.91 93.28
C ARG A 417 19.19 -6.73 94.03
#